data_AF-A0A0L7K8T3-F1
#
_entry.id   AF-A0A0L7K8T3-F1
#
_cell.length_a   1.000
_cell.length_b   1.000
_cell.length_c   1.000
_cell.angle_alpha   90.00
_cell.angle_beta   90.00
_cell.angle_gamma   90.00
#
_symmetry.space_group_name_H-M   'P 1'
#
loop_
_entity.id
_entity.type
_entity.pdbx_description
1 polymer ?
#
loop_
_entity_poly.entity_id
_entity_poly.type
_entity_poly.pdbx_seq_one_letter_code
_entity_poly.pdbx_strand_id
1 'polypeptide(L)'
;MTNKGVQLNDLVRFLRTYYDNNKLLEWKTVASEFVNVLKNMKELELFVDSPTISLHNFKFEKENIWLTLISAKLRNDIYKLPMDLKRDIALLLKNIRSMDLCLNTNNYENVNNIFTVCWIIIVRIFQNYEKNKNI
;
A
#
# COMPACT_ATOMS: atom_id res chain seq x y z
N MET A 1 -11.87 22.00 16.90
CA MET A 1 -10.81 21.37 16.07
C MET A 1 -10.44 20.03 16.68
N THR A 2 -10.93 18.91 16.14
CA THR A 2 -10.45 17.54 16.44
C THR A 2 -11.07 16.52 15.47
N ASN A 3 -10.73 16.59 14.17
CA ASN A 3 -11.02 15.50 13.24
C ASN A 3 -9.89 14.46 13.27
N LYS A 4 -9.81 13.68 14.36
CA LYS A 4 -8.99 12.46 14.44
C LYS A 4 -9.79 11.17 14.15
N GLY A 5 -11.06 11.30 13.74
CA GLY A 5 -12.02 10.18 13.65
C GLY A 5 -12.06 9.40 12.33
N VAL A 6 -11.43 9.85 11.24
CA VAL A 6 -11.68 9.29 9.89
C VAL A 6 -10.60 8.31 9.40
N GLN A 7 -9.37 8.35 9.92
CA GLN A 7 -8.24 7.55 9.41
C GLN A 7 -8.20 6.10 9.92
N LEU A 8 -8.65 5.84 11.15
CA LEU A 8 -8.71 4.48 11.69
C LEU A 8 -9.77 3.63 10.96
N ASN A 9 -10.77 4.27 10.35
CA ASN A 9 -11.93 3.61 9.78
C ASN A 9 -11.59 2.76 8.54
N ASP A 10 -10.75 3.26 7.64
CA ASP A 10 -10.46 2.58 6.38
C ASP A 10 -9.61 1.33 6.58
N LEU A 11 -8.54 1.42 7.38
CA LEU A 11 -7.71 0.26 7.71
C LEU A 11 -8.51 -0.77 8.53
N VAL A 12 -9.26 -0.34 9.55
CA VAL A 12 -10.08 -1.27 10.35
C VAL A 12 -11.14 -1.95 9.49
N ARG A 13 -11.78 -1.22 8.58
CA ARG A 13 -12.74 -1.77 7.63
C ARG A 13 -12.09 -2.78 6.68
N PHE A 14 -10.90 -2.48 6.17
CA PHE A 14 -10.14 -3.41 5.34
C PHE A 14 -9.82 -4.70 6.10
N LEU A 15 -9.26 -4.59 7.31
CA LEU A 15 -8.91 -5.75 8.14
C LEU A 15 -10.15 -6.58 8.49
N ARG A 16 -11.26 -5.96 8.91
CA ARG A 16 -12.52 -6.67 9.21
C ARG A 16 -13.09 -7.40 7.99
N THR A 17 -12.95 -6.81 6.80
CA THR A 17 -13.48 -7.41 5.56
C THR A 17 -12.66 -8.63 5.13
N TYR A 18 -11.33 -8.60 5.32
CA TYR A 18 -10.44 -9.55 4.64
C TYR A 18 -9.62 -10.48 5.55
N TYR A 19 -9.44 -10.18 6.84
CA TYR A 19 -8.51 -10.93 7.70
C TYR A 19 -8.88 -12.43 7.85
N ASP A 20 -10.16 -12.72 8.10
CA ASP A 20 -10.71 -14.08 8.22
C ASP A 20 -11.70 -14.41 7.08
N ASN A 21 -11.45 -13.84 5.89
CA ASN A 21 -12.35 -14.02 4.76
C ASN A 21 -12.11 -15.36 4.05
N ASN A 22 -13.16 -16.18 3.98
CA ASN A 22 -13.13 -17.49 3.31
C ASN A 22 -13.73 -17.47 1.89
N LYS A 23 -14.17 -16.30 1.39
CA LYS A 23 -14.73 -16.18 0.04
C LYS A 23 -13.62 -16.30 -1.01
N LEU A 24 -13.99 -16.79 -2.18
CA LEU A 24 -13.12 -16.75 -3.35
C LEU A 24 -13.10 -15.31 -3.88
N LEU A 25 -11.97 -14.63 -3.71
CA LEU A 25 -11.79 -13.23 -4.09
C LEU A 25 -10.61 -13.07 -5.02
N GLU A 26 -10.71 -12.10 -5.93
CA GLU A 26 -9.58 -11.69 -6.76
C GLU A 26 -8.61 -10.83 -5.94
N TRP A 27 -7.36 -11.27 -5.84
CA TRP A 27 -6.35 -10.59 -5.02
C TRP A 27 -6.08 -9.15 -5.47
N LYS A 28 -6.26 -8.83 -6.76
CA LYS A 28 -6.03 -7.49 -7.32
C LYS A 28 -7.09 -6.48 -6.85
N THR A 29 -8.33 -6.93 -6.65
CA THR A 29 -9.39 -6.10 -6.06
C THR A 29 -9.04 -5.76 -4.62
N VAL A 30 -8.63 -6.75 -3.83
CA VAL A 30 -8.22 -6.55 -2.44
C VAL A 30 -6.97 -5.68 -2.35
N ALA A 31 -5.98 -5.90 -3.21
CA ALA A 31 -4.78 -5.06 -3.29
C ALA A 31 -5.12 -3.60 -3.66
N SER A 32 -6.09 -3.38 -4.57
CA SER A 32 -6.53 -2.03 -4.94
C SER A 32 -7.21 -1.32 -3.78
N GLU A 33 -8.04 -2.02 -3.01
CA GLU A 33 -8.62 -1.47 -1.78
C GLU A 33 -7.55 -1.14 -0.75
N PHE A 34 -6.58 -2.02 -0.55
CA PHE A 34 -5.46 -1.75 0.34
C PHE A 34 -4.66 -0.50 -0.08
N VAL A 35 -4.35 -0.35 -1.37
CA VAL A 35 -3.66 0.85 -1.87
C VAL A 35 -4.51 2.11 -1.66
N ASN A 36 -5.83 2.03 -1.76
CA ASN A 36 -6.71 3.15 -1.40
C ASN A 36 -6.66 3.47 0.11
N VAL A 37 -6.57 2.47 0.99
CA VAL A 37 -6.31 2.70 2.42
C VAL A 37 -5.02 3.50 2.60
N LEU A 38 -3.92 3.08 1.95
CA LEU A 38 -2.64 3.78 2.03
C LEU A 38 -2.74 5.24 1.54
N LYS A 39 -3.47 5.50 0.44
CA LYS A 39 -3.67 6.86 -0.09
C LYS A 39 -4.42 7.79 0.87
N ASN A 40 -5.23 7.24 1.77
CA ASN A 40 -5.99 8.01 2.74
C ASN A 40 -5.22 8.24 4.06
N MET A 41 -4.04 7.64 4.21
CA MET A 41 -3.18 7.86 5.37
C MET A 41 -2.46 9.20 5.27
N LYS A 42 -2.54 10.02 6.33
CA LYS A 42 -1.88 11.34 6.36
C LYS A 42 -0.36 11.22 6.34
N GLU A 43 0.17 10.16 6.92
CA GLU A 43 1.60 9.83 6.89
C GLU A 43 2.11 9.62 5.46
N LEU A 44 1.22 9.33 4.51
CA LEU A 44 1.54 9.02 3.12
C LEU A 44 1.10 10.11 2.13
N GLU A 45 0.59 11.25 2.61
CA GLU A 45 0.07 12.34 1.78
C GLU A 45 1.09 12.78 0.70
N LEU A 46 2.38 12.85 1.07
CA LEU A 46 3.48 13.28 0.19
C LEU A 46 3.93 12.19 -0.81
N PHE A 47 3.38 10.99 -0.68
CA PHE A 47 3.66 9.83 -1.54
C PHE A 47 2.45 9.40 -2.38
N VAL A 48 1.34 10.13 -2.31
CA VAL A 48 0.13 9.84 -3.08
C VAL A 48 0.42 10.02 -4.57
N ASP A 49 0.80 11.23 -4.96
CA ASP A 49 1.13 11.59 -6.34
C ASP A 49 2.61 11.87 -6.52
N SER A 50 3.08 11.85 -7.77
CA SER A 50 4.45 12.22 -8.10
C SER A 50 4.79 13.53 -7.41
N PRO A 51 5.93 13.65 -6.70
CA PRO A 51 6.36 14.87 -6.09
C PRO A 51 6.62 15.90 -7.17
N THR A 52 5.62 16.72 -7.47
CA THR A 52 5.79 17.90 -8.28
C THR A 52 6.51 18.93 -7.41
N ILE A 53 7.77 19.22 -7.73
CA ILE A 53 8.54 20.40 -7.32
C ILE A 53 8.89 20.50 -5.81
N SER A 54 8.03 20.05 -4.90
CA SER A 54 8.14 20.19 -3.44
C SER A 54 9.11 19.21 -2.77
N LEU A 55 9.48 18.10 -3.43
CA LEU A 55 10.46 17.14 -2.91
C LEU A 55 11.78 17.09 -3.68
N HIS A 56 12.08 18.08 -4.54
CA HIS A 56 13.33 18.11 -5.33
C HIS A 56 14.61 18.12 -4.46
N ASN A 57 14.49 18.50 -3.18
CA ASN A 57 15.58 18.54 -2.21
C ASN A 57 15.88 17.17 -1.56
N PHE A 58 15.02 16.17 -1.75
CA PHE A 58 15.22 14.83 -1.19
C PHE A 58 15.87 13.93 -2.24
N LYS A 59 16.97 13.26 -1.87
CA LYS A 59 17.59 12.21 -2.69
C LYS A 59 16.78 10.92 -2.55
N PHE A 60 15.71 10.76 -3.32
CA PHE A 60 15.01 9.48 -3.43
C PHE A 60 15.84 8.45 -4.20
N GLU A 61 15.50 7.16 -4.07
CA GLU A 61 16.02 6.18 -5.02
C GLU A 61 15.61 6.60 -6.44
N LYS A 62 16.48 6.35 -7.45
CA LYS A 62 16.28 6.79 -8.84
C LYS A 62 14.94 6.32 -9.44
N GLU A 63 14.32 5.29 -8.87
CA GLU A 63 13.03 4.76 -9.28
C GLU A 63 11.88 5.50 -8.59
N ASN A 64 11.21 6.34 -9.35
CA ASN A 64 10.02 7.07 -8.92
C ASN A 64 8.84 6.11 -8.76
N ILE A 65 8.44 5.84 -7.51
CA ILE A 65 7.24 5.06 -7.19
C ILE A 65 6.33 5.83 -6.23
N TRP A 66 5.04 5.88 -6.57
CA TRP A 66 4.01 6.63 -5.85
C TRP A 66 2.73 5.80 -5.77
N LEU A 67 1.86 6.08 -4.81
CA LEU A 67 0.64 5.31 -4.63
C LEU A 67 -0.30 5.39 -5.85
N THR A 68 -0.34 6.52 -6.57
CA THR A 68 -1.13 6.61 -7.82
C THR A 68 -0.52 5.82 -8.97
N LEU A 69 0.82 5.71 -9.05
CA LEU A 69 1.48 4.84 -10.02
C LEU A 69 1.20 3.36 -9.70
N ILE A 70 1.28 2.96 -8.43
CA ILE A 70 0.92 1.60 -7.98
C ILE A 70 -0.56 1.31 -8.29
N SER A 71 -1.46 2.26 -8.01
CA SER A 71 -2.89 2.15 -8.34
C SER A 71 -3.10 1.96 -9.85
N ALA A 72 -2.37 2.71 -10.68
CA ALA A 72 -2.45 2.60 -12.13
C ALA A 72 -1.92 1.25 -12.62
N LYS A 73 -0.82 0.74 -12.05
CA LYS A 73 -0.27 -0.59 -12.36
C LYS A 73 -1.24 -1.70 -12.00
N LEU A 74 -1.96 -1.60 -10.86
CA LEU A 74 -3.04 -2.53 -10.49
C LEU A 74 -4.18 -2.51 -11.51
N ARG A 75 -4.70 -1.31 -11.83
CA ARG A 75 -5.82 -1.13 -12.76
C ARG A 75 -5.51 -1.61 -14.18
N ASN A 76 -4.27 -1.41 -14.63
CA ASN A 76 -3.82 -1.80 -15.96
C ASN A 76 -3.27 -3.24 -16.03
N ASP A 77 -3.54 -4.07 -15.00
CA ASP A 77 -3.13 -5.47 -14.94
C ASP A 77 -1.61 -5.71 -15.09
N ILE A 78 -0.79 -4.75 -14.69
CA ILE A 78 0.67 -4.83 -14.83
C ILE A 78 1.24 -5.88 -13.87
N TYR A 79 0.74 -5.92 -12.63
CA TYR A 79 1.18 -6.92 -11.65
C TYR A 79 0.59 -8.28 -11.98
N LYS A 80 1.46 -9.29 -12.17
CA LYS A 80 1.03 -10.66 -12.44
C LYS A 80 0.91 -11.47 -11.15
N LEU A 81 1.81 -11.22 -10.21
CA LEU A 81 1.81 -11.83 -8.89
C LEU A 81 1.77 -10.77 -7.79
N PRO A 82 1.29 -11.11 -6.58
CA PRO A 82 1.41 -10.23 -5.43
C PRO A 82 2.86 -9.74 -5.22
N MET A 83 3.86 -10.59 -5.53
CA MET A 83 5.27 -10.25 -5.33
C MET A 83 5.74 -9.04 -6.15
N ASP A 84 5.11 -8.81 -7.31
CA ASP A 84 5.39 -7.62 -8.13
C ASP A 84 4.94 -6.35 -7.40
N LEU A 85 3.75 -6.38 -6.79
CA LEU A 85 3.25 -5.30 -5.93
C LEU A 85 4.15 -5.10 -4.71
N LYS A 86 4.60 -6.18 -4.06
CA LYS A 86 5.50 -6.10 -2.90
C LYS A 86 6.81 -5.39 -3.25
N ARG A 87 7.37 -5.61 -4.44
CA ARG A 87 8.59 -4.92 -4.90
C ARG A 87 8.37 -3.42 -4.97
N ASP A 88 7.28 -2.97 -5.58
CA ASP A 88 6.96 -1.55 -5.71
C ASP A 88 6.64 -0.89 -4.35
N ILE A 89 5.94 -1.59 -3.45
CA ILE A 89 5.72 -1.09 -2.08
C ILE A 89 7.03 -1.03 -1.29
N ALA A 90 7.96 -1.98 -1.48
CA ALA A 90 9.27 -1.92 -0.83
C ALA A 90 10.07 -0.68 -1.26
N LEU A 91 10.02 -0.31 -2.55
CA LEU A 91 10.61 0.93 -3.06
C LEU A 91 9.94 2.17 -2.42
N LEU A 92 8.61 2.15 -2.28
CA LEU A 92 7.87 3.22 -1.59
C LEU A 92 8.32 3.37 -0.13
N LEU A 93 8.45 2.26 0.60
CA LEU A 93 8.92 2.23 1.99
C LEU A 93 10.33 2.78 2.13
N LYS A 94 11.24 2.50 1.19
CA LYS A 94 12.57 3.11 1.18
C LYS A 94 12.50 4.63 1.02
N ASN A 95 11.63 5.13 0.14
CA ASN A 95 11.46 6.57 -0.06
C ASN A 95 10.89 7.24 1.20
N ILE A 96 9.93 6.60 1.88
CA ILE A 96 9.42 7.05 3.18
C ILE A 96 10.54 7.13 4.22
N ARG A 97 11.38 6.08 4.31
CA ARG A 97 12.51 6.05 5.24
C ARG A 97 13.52 7.17 4.97
N SER A 98 13.85 7.43 3.72
CA SER A 98 14.75 8.54 3.34
C SER A 98 14.18 9.89 3.76
N MET A 99 12.87 10.08 3.61
CA MET A 99 12.20 11.30 4.03
C MET A 99 12.15 11.45 5.54
N ASP A 100 11.85 10.37 6.27
CA ASP A 100 11.85 10.36 7.73
C ASP A 100 13.20 10.79 8.31
N LEU A 101 14.31 10.33 7.71
CA LEU A 101 15.66 10.75 8.11
C LEU A 101 15.88 12.25 7.93
N CYS A 102 15.35 12.84 6.85
CA CYS A 102 15.51 14.26 6.56
C CYS A 102 14.58 15.16 7.39
N LEU A 103 13.37 14.69 7.73
CA LEU A 103 12.38 15.44 8.50
C LEU A 103 12.37 15.13 9.99
N ASN A 104 13.22 14.19 10.43
CA ASN A 104 13.25 13.67 11.80
C ASN A 104 11.88 13.14 12.26
N THR A 105 11.23 12.36 11.39
CA THR A 105 9.94 11.68 11.65
C THR A 105 10.13 10.15 11.69
N ASN A 106 9.07 9.40 11.99
CA ASN A 106 9.11 7.94 12.07
C ASN A 106 7.85 7.29 11.44
N ASN A 107 7.46 7.76 10.26
CA ASN A 107 6.29 7.24 9.55
C ASN A 107 6.53 5.84 8.98
N TYR A 108 7.77 5.54 8.58
CA TYR A 108 8.21 4.27 8.01
C TYR A 108 7.79 3.09 8.88
N GLU A 109 8.05 3.13 10.19
CA GLU A 109 7.79 2.01 11.07
C GLU A 109 6.29 1.67 11.13
N ASN A 110 5.45 2.70 11.27
CA ASN A 110 4.00 2.53 11.28
C ASN A 110 3.48 1.96 9.95
N VAL A 111 3.90 2.55 8.83
CA VAL A 111 3.47 2.13 7.49
C VAL A 111 3.97 0.72 7.16
N ASN A 112 5.20 0.37 7.52
CA ASN A 112 5.79 -0.95 7.30
C ASN A 112 5.04 -2.04 8.07
N ASN A 113 4.62 -1.75 9.31
CA ASN A 113 3.83 -2.68 10.12
C ASN A 113 2.44 -2.91 9.50
N ILE A 114 1.76 -1.84 9.08
CA ILE A 114 0.47 -1.93 8.37
C ILE A 114 0.60 -2.74 7.08
N PHE A 115 1.65 -2.47 6.30
CA PHE A 115 1.93 -3.21 5.08
C PHE A 115 2.17 -4.70 5.35
N THR A 116 2.98 -5.04 6.33
CA THR A 116 3.31 -6.42 6.67
C THR A 116 2.05 -7.25 6.98
N VAL A 117 1.14 -6.69 7.77
CA VAL A 117 -0.15 -7.35 8.10
C VAL A 117 -1.03 -7.47 6.86
N CYS A 118 -1.25 -6.39 6.12
CA CYS A 118 -2.15 -6.40 4.95
C CYS A 118 -1.61 -7.25 3.79
N TRP A 119 -0.28 -7.32 3.66
CA TRP A 119 0.40 -8.16 2.69
C TRP A 119 0.09 -9.65 2.89
N ILE A 120 0.13 -10.13 4.14
CA ILE A 120 -0.22 -11.52 4.48
C ILE A 120 -1.65 -11.84 4.02
N ILE A 121 -2.58 -10.90 4.21
CA ILE A 121 -3.97 -11.04 3.77
C ILE A 121 -4.03 -11.19 2.24
N ILE A 122 -3.37 -10.30 1.49
CA ILE A 122 -3.36 -10.34 0.01
C ILE A 122 -2.78 -11.67 -0.49
N VAL A 123 -1.69 -12.15 0.09
CA VAL A 123 -1.06 -13.43 -0.29
C VAL A 123 -1.98 -14.60 0.01
N ARG A 124 -2.64 -14.63 1.18
CA ARG A 124 -3.60 -15.69 1.53
C ARG A 124 -4.75 -15.74 0.52
N ILE A 125 -5.28 -14.58 0.12
CA ILE A 125 -6.37 -14.49 -0.87
C ILE A 125 -5.91 -14.97 -2.25
N PHE A 126 -4.73 -14.55 -2.70
CA PHE A 126 -4.13 -15.06 -3.94
C PHE A 126 -3.98 -16.59 -3.93
N GLN A 127 -3.40 -17.14 -2.86
CA GLN A 127 -3.22 -18.59 -2.73
C GLN A 127 -4.55 -19.34 -2.69
N ASN A 128 -5.56 -18.79 -2.01
CA ASN A 128 -6.89 -19.37 -2.00
C ASN A 128 -7.52 -19.38 -3.40
N TYR A 129 -7.36 -18.29 -4.15
CA TYR A 129 -7.84 -18.19 -5.53
C TYR A 129 -7.17 -19.23 -6.43
N GLU A 130 -5.84 -19.29 -6.45
CA GLU A 130 -5.09 -20.23 -7.30
C GLU A 130 -5.40 -21.70 -6.98
N LYS A 131 -5.65 -22.05 -5.71
CA LYS A 131 -6.02 -23.41 -5.30
C LYS A 131 -7.40 -23.83 -5.82
N ASN A 132 -8.36 -22.91 -5.85
CA ASN A 132 -9.76 -23.21 -6.17
C ASN A 132 -10.15 -22.87 -7.60
N LYS A 133 -9.29 -22.21 -8.39
CA LYS A 133 -9.58 -21.83 -9.80
C LYS A 133 -9.82 -23.04 -10.72
N ASN A 134 -9.33 -24.22 -10.35
CA ASN A 134 -9.40 -25.44 -11.15
C ASN A 134 -10.36 -26.51 -10.55
N ILE A 135 -11.17 -26.12 -9.56
CA ILE A 135 -12.23 -26.96 -8.97
C ILE A 135 -13.56 -26.47 -9.54
#